data_AF-A0A060BV50-F1
#
_entry.id   AF-A0A060BV50-F1
#
_cell.length_a   1.000
_cell.length_b   1.000
_cell.length_c   1.000
_cell.angle_alpha   90.00
_cell.angle_beta   90.00
_cell.angle_gamma   90.00
#
_symmetry.space_group_name_H-M   'P 1'
#
loop_
_entity.id
_entity.type
_entity.pdbx_description
1 polymer ?
#
loop_
_entity_poly.entity_id
_entity_poly.type
_entity_poly.pdbx_seq_one_letter_code
_entity_poly.pdbx_strand_id
1 'polypeptide(L)'
;DWSQIESPSPRGENALHGLNLDWKRFVTHQTIDFFKNEIVPIREITPEKPITTNFMGLYKGLDYWEFAKELDVVSWDNYPAWHNDAEPNYWTACETSFKHDVNRSLKGKPFMLMESAPSLVNWMPVNKLKRPEMHMLSSMQAVA
;
A
#
# COMPACT_ATOMS: atom_id res chain seq x y z
N ASP A 1 -4.39 32.88 14.68
CA ASP A 1 -5.74 32.34 14.39
C ASP A 1 -5.58 31.17 13.42
N TRP A 2 -6.43 30.13 13.49
CA TRP A 2 -6.35 28.96 12.59
C TRP A 2 -6.55 29.34 11.12
N SER A 3 -7.30 30.42 10.86
CA SER A 3 -7.49 30.97 9.51
C SER A 3 -6.20 31.43 8.82
N GLN A 4 -5.10 31.57 9.57
CA GLN A 4 -3.79 31.97 9.05
C GLN A 4 -2.90 30.77 8.69
N ILE A 5 -3.36 29.54 8.97
CA ILE A 5 -2.60 28.33 8.70
C ILE A 5 -3.03 27.77 7.35
N GLU A 6 -2.05 27.63 6.46
CA GLU A 6 -2.22 27.06 5.13
C GLU A 6 -1.58 25.67 5.05
N SER A 7 -2.02 24.85 4.10
CA SER A 7 -1.39 23.57 3.81
C SER A 7 0.06 23.77 3.32
N PRO A 8 0.99 22.83 3.62
CA PRO A 8 2.30 22.82 2.99
C PRO A 8 2.17 22.84 1.47
N SER A 9 2.76 23.84 0.82
CA SER A 9 2.73 23.95 -0.63
C SER A 9 4.00 24.57 -1.18
N PRO A 10 4.36 24.34 -2.45
CA PRO A 10 5.49 25.02 -3.08
C PRO A 10 5.34 26.54 -3.17
N ARG A 11 4.12 27.06 -2.98
CA ARG A 11 3.81 28.49 -2.99
C ARG A 11 3.74 29.08 -1.57
N GLY A 12 3.89 28.25 -0.53
CA GLY A 12 3.81 28.62 0.88
C GLY A 12 4.96 28.00 1.70
N GLU A 13 4.73 27.82 3.00
CA GLU A 13 5.72 27.26 3.93
C GLU A 13 5.76 25.73 3.83
N ASN A 14 6.94 25.15 3.58
CA ASN A 14 7.15 23.70 3.48
C ASN A 14 8.36 23.18 4.27
N ALA A 15 9.11 24.06 4.94
CA ALA A 15 10.26 23.72 5.79
C ALA A 15 9.84 23.49 7.25
N LEU A 16 8.68 23.98 7.67
CA LEU A 16 8.17 23.74 9.02
C LEU A 16 7.80 22.25 9.21
N HIS A 17 8.68 21.49 9.87
CA HIS A 17 8.53 20.04 10.04
C HIS A 17 7.22 19.64 10.75
N GLY A 18 6.80 20.41 11.76
CA GLY A 18 5.55 20.16 12.48
C GLY A 18 4.33 20.25 11.57
N LEU A 19 4.25 21.31 10.75
CA LEU A 19 3.17 21.50 9.78
C LEU A 19 3.14 20.36 8.75
N ASN A 20 4.29 19.95 8.22
CA ASN A 20 4.36 18.83 7.28
C ASN A 20 3.90 17.50 7.89
N LEU A 21 4.27 17.24 9.15
CA LEU A 21 3.87 16.03 9.85
C LEU A 21 2.36 16.01 10.10
N ASP A 22 1.81 17.12 10.59
CA ASP A 22 0.37 17.23 10.85
C ASP A 22 -0.44 17.20 9.55
N TRP A 23 0.09 17.76 8.46
CA TRP A 23 -0.53 17.61 7.14
C TRP A 23 -0.59 16.15 6.67
N LYS A 24 0.48 15.36 6.86
CA LYS A 24 0.46 13.92 6.53
C LYS A 24 -0.54 13.13 7.38
N ARG A 25 -0.65 13.46 8.67
CA ARG A 25 -1.66 12.89 9.57
C ARG A 25 -3.07 13.25 9.10
N PHE A 26 -3.30 14.52 8.77
CA PHE A 26 -4.55 15.01 8.21
C PHE A 26 -4.94 14.26 6.93
N VAL A 27 -4.02 14.11 5.97
CA VAL A 27 -4.27 13.37 4.72
C VAL A 27 -4.66 11.91 5.01
N THR A 28 -3.98 11.26 5.96
CA THR A 28 -4.35 9.90 6.38
C THR A 28 -5.77 9.87 6.96
N HIS A 29 -6.10 10.76 7.90
CA HIS A 29 -7.42 10.80 8.52
C HIS A 29 -8.53 11.09 7.50
N GLN A 30 -8.34 12.06 6.61
CA GLN A 30 -9.32 12.36 5.56
C GLN A 30 -9.55 11.17 4.61
N THR A 31 -8.51 10.40 4.30
CA THR A 31 -8.64 9.20 3.45
C THR A 31 -9.39 8.09 4.19
N ILE A 32 -9.11 7.91 5.49
CA ILE A 32 -9.85 6.96 6.33
C ILE A 32 -11.31 7.37 6.48
N ASP A 33 -11.61 8.66 6.66
CA ASP A 33 -12.98 9.17 6.75
C ASP A 33 -13.74 8.95 5.44
N PHE A 34 -13.09 9.16 4.30
CA PHE A 34 -13.67 8.83 3.00
C PHE A 34 -13.99 7.33 2.89
N PHE A 35 -13.02 6.47 3.21
CA PHE A 35 -13.19 5.02 3.23
C PHE A 35 -14.33 4.60 4.18
N LYS A 36 -14.42 5.20 5.37
CA LYS A 36 -15.49 4.95 6.34
C LYS A 36 -16.87 5.23 5.76
N ASN A 37 -17.02 6.33 5.03
CA ASN A 37 -18.28 6.64 4.36
C ASN A 37 -18.65 5.61 3.28
N GLU A 38 -17.68 5.04 2.56
CA GLU A 38 -17.94 3.98 1.58
C GLU A 38 -18.37 2.67 2.24
N ILE A 39 -17.82 2.33 3.40
CA ILE A 39 -18.07 1.04 4.04
C ILE A 39 -19.35 1.01 4.89
N VAL A 40 -19.88 2.15 5.33
CA VAL A 40 -21.16 2.22 6.08
C VAL A 40 -22.28 1.46 5.37
N PRO A 41 -22.64 1.78 4.10
CA PRO A 41 -23.70 1.04 3.41
C PRO A 41 -23.34 -0.43 3.16
N ILE A 42 -22.06 -0.75 2.96
CA ILE A 42 -21.60 -2.14 2.77
C ILE A 42 -21.84 -2.96 4.05
N ARG A 43 -21.55 -2.39 5.22
CA ARG A 43 -21.79 -3.04 6.52
C ARG A 43 -23.27 -3.22 6.82
N GLU A 44 -24.11 -2.26 6.44
CA GLU A 44 -25.57 -2.34 6.63
C GLU A 44 -26.19 -3.45 5.78
N ILE A 45 -25.76 -3.59 4.52
CA ILE A 45 -26.36 -4.53 3.57
C ILE A 45 -25.72 -5.93 3.67
N THR A 46 -24.42 -6.00 3.94
CA THR A 46 -23.65 -7.25 3.97
C THR A 46 -22.77 -7.36 5.22
N PRO A 47 -23.37 -7.46 6.42
CA PRO A 47 -22.64 -7.40 7.69
C PRO A 47 -21.61 -8.53 7.86
N GLU A 48 -21.78 -9.66 7.19
CA GLU A 48 -20.90 -10.82 7.27
C GLU A 48 -19.74 -10.82 6.27
N LYS A 49 -19.73 -9.89 5.29
CA LYS A 49 -18.67 -9.84 4.27
C LYS A 49 -17.46 -9.05 4.80
N PRO A 50 -16.24 -9.58 4.61
CA PRO A 50 -15.04 -8.88 5.03
C PRO A 50 -14.80 -7.66 4.15
N ILE A 51 -14.38 -6.58 4.78
CA ILE A 51 -14.00 -5.33 4.12
C ILE A 51 -12.48 -5.25 4.00
N THR A 52 -12.02 -4.87 2.82
CA THR A 52 -10.62 -4.66 2.50
C THR A 52 -10.46 -3.55 1.47
N THR A 53 -9.25 -3.03 1.35
CA THR A 53 -8.78 -2.27 0.19
C THR A 53 -7.34 -2.70 -0.09
N ASN A 54 -6.87 -2.47 -1.32
CA ASN A 54 -5.52 -2.81 -1.74
C ASN A 54 -4.52 -1.69 -1.46
N PHE A 55 -3.52 -2.01 -0.63
CA PHE A 55 -2.37 -1.16 -0.37
C PHE A 55 -1.27 -1.30 -1.43
N MET A 56 -0.36 -0.33 -1.47
CA MET A 56 0.72 -0.22 -2.45
C MET A 56 2.09 -0.38 -1.77
N GLY A 57 2.46 -1.61 -1.39
CA GLY A 57 3.78 -1.90 -0.82
C GLY A 57 4.14 -1.04 0.39
N LEU A 58 5.14 -0.17 0.26
CA LEU A 58 5.62 0.77 1.28
C LEU A 58 5.24 2.23 0.96
N TYR A 59 4.09 2.46 0.35
CA TYR A 59 3.62 3.79 -0.01
C TYR A 59 3.61 4.71 1.23
N LYS A 60 4.27 5.86 1.11
CA LYS A 60 4.54 6.77 2.24
C LYS A 60 3.49 7.86 2.41
N GLY A 61 2.47 7.90 1.55
CA GLY A 61 1.45 8.94 1.57
C GLY A 61 0.37 8.73 2.63
N LEU A 62 0.25 7.50 3.16
CA LEU A 62 -0.73 7.13 4.18
C LEU A 62 -0.06 6.34 5.30
N ASP A 63 -0.56 6.50 6.51
CA ASP A 63 -0.22 5.60 7.62
C ASP A 63 -1.10 4.34 7.56
N TYR A 64 -0.52 3.24 7.08
CA TYR A 64 -1.21 1.96 6.97
C TYR A 64 -1.49 1.29 8.32
N TRP A 65 -0.80 1.64 9.40
CA TRP A 65 -1.12 1.12 10.74
C TRP A 65 -2.40 1.73 11.28
N GLU A 66 -2.62 3.03 11.05
CA GLU A 66 -3.90 3.66 11.36
C GLU A 66 -5.02 3.14 10.45
N PHE A 67 -4.78 3.04 9.15
CA PHE A 67 -5.79 2.56 8.19
C PHE A 67 -6.21 1.11 8.45
N ALA A 68 -5.26 0.21 8.73
CA ALA A 68 -5.52 -1.22 8.93
C ALA A 68 -6.44 -1.51 10.14
N LYS A 69 -6.67 -0.55 11.03
CA LYS A 69 -7.66 -0.67 12.12
C LYS A 69 -9.08 -0.78 11.59
N GLU A 70 -9.37 -0.19 10.43
CA GLU A 70 -10.70 -0.14 9.81
C GLU A 70 -10.96 -1.33 8.84
N LEU A 71 -9.92 -2.09 8.49
CA LEU A 71 -10.01 -3.24 7.58
C LEU A 71 -10.29 -4.54 8.32
N ASP A 72 -11.03 -5.47 7.72
CA ASP A 72 -11.12 -6.85 8.23
C ASP A 72 -9.92 -7.68 7.77
N VAL A 73 -9.54 -7.51 6.51
CA VAL A 73 -8.42 -8.19 5.84
C VAL A 73 -7.50 -7.12 5.25
N VAL A 74 -6.21 -7.21 5.52
CA VAL A 74 -5.20 -6.40 4.82
C VAL A 74 -4.97 -7.01 3.45
N SER A 75 -5.02 -6.20 2.41
CA SER A 75 -4.62 -6.62 1.07
C SER A 75 -3.66 -5.63 0.45
N TRP A 76 -2.81 -6.09 -0.47
CA TRP A 76 -1.89 -5.22 -1.20
C TRP A 76 -1.53 -5.78 -2.57
N ASP A 77 -0.92 -4.92 -3.38
CA ASP A 77 -0.60 -5.21 -4.78
C ASP A 77 0.90 -5.40 -4.99
N ASN A 78 1.30 -6.57 -5.48
CA ASN A 78 2.71 -6.94 -5.64
C ASN A 78 3.16 -6.92 -7.10
N TYR A 79 3.98 -5.92 -7.42
CA TYR A 79 4.57 -5.71 -8.75
C TYR A 79 6.10 -5.69 -8.69
N PRO A 80 6.77 -6.82 -8.40
CA PRO A 80 8.22 -6.89 -8.32
C PRO A 80 8.87 -6.72 -9.71
N ALA A 81 9.90 -5.89 -9.77
CA ALA A 81 10.68 -5.63 -10.98
C ALA A 81 11.70 -6.76 -11.26
N TRP A 82 11.23 -7.99 -11.45
CA TRP A 82 12.11 -9.13 -11.73
C TRP A 82 13.00 -8.88 -12.94
N HIS A 83 14.26 -9.32 -12.85
CA HIS A 83 15.27 -9.21 -13.91
C HIS A 83 15.60 -7.78 -14.32
N ASN A 84 15.33 -6.79 -13.47
CA ASN A 84 15.79 -5.42 -13.67
C ASN A 84 17.33 -5.36 -13.76
N ASP A 85 17.85 -4.27 -14.32
CA ASP A 85 19.31 -4.08 -14.49
C ASP A 85 19.98 -3.39 -13.30
N ALA A 86 19.21 -3.01 -12.27
CA ALA A 86 19.72 -2.29 -11.11
C ALA A 86 20.23 -3.24 -10.01
N GLU A 87 19.67 -4.44 -9.90
CA GLU A 87 19.99 -5.38 -8.82
C GLU A 87 19.83 -6.86 -9.23
N PRO A 88 20.59 -7.77 -8.59
CA PRO A 88 20.31 -9.20 -8.64
C PRO A 88 18.88 -9.57 -8.19
N ASN A 89 18.29 -10.61 -8.79
CA ASN A 89 16.92 -11.07 -8.46
C ASN A 89 16.70 -11.35 -6.97
N TYR A 90 17.72 -11.83 -6.23
CA TYR A 90 17.55 -12.13 -4.82
C TYR A 90 17.28 -10.88 -3.97
N TRP A 91 17.76 -9.69 -4.40
CA TRP A 91 17.43 -8.44 -3.72
C TRP A 91 15.96 -8.06 -3.92
N THR A 92 15.44 -8.19 -5.15
CA THR A 92 14.02 -8.03 -5.44
C THR A 92 13.19 -9.01 -4.60
N ALA A 93 13.62 -10.26 -4.47
CA ALA A 93 12.96 -11.26 -3.63
C ALA A 93 12.93 -10.83 -2.15
N CYS A 94 14.06 -10.38 -1.60
CA CYS A 94 14.13 -9.87 -0.22
C CYS A 94 13.22 -8.66 0.00
N GLU A 95 13.21 -7.71 -0.93
CA GLU A 95 12.37 -6.51 -0.84
C GLU A 95 10.88 -6.86 -0.90
N THR A 96 10.50 -7.78 -1.79
CA THR A 96 9.14 -8.32 -1.87
C THR A 96 8.75 -9.04 -0.58
N SER A 97 9.65 -9.87 -0.02
CA SER A 97 9.42 -10.54 1.26
C SER A 97 9.18 -9.53 2.38
N PHE A 98 10.00 -8.48 2.46
CA PHE A 98 9.83 -7.42 3.43
C PHE A 98 8.46 -6.72 3.30
N LYS A 99 8.00 -6.46 2.08
CA LYS A 99 6.66 -5.89 1.83
C LYS A 99 5.54 -6.85 2.27
N HIS A 100 5.67 -8.16 2.03
CA HIS A 100 4.74 -9.16 2.54
C HIS A 100 4.70 -9.14 4.08
N ASP A 101 5.87 -9.12 4.73
CA ASP A 101 5.99 -9.11 6.19
C ASP A 101 5.37 -7.85 6.82
N VAL A 102 5.62 -6.68 6.24
CA VAL A 102 5.01 -5.42 6.70
C VAL A 102 3.49 -5.52 6.63
N ASN A 103 2.92 -5.93 5.48
CA ASN A 103 1.46 -6.05 5.33
C ASN A 103 0.85 -7.10 6.28
N ARG A 104 1.52 -8.23 6.48
CA ARG A 104 1.11 -9.24 7.49
C ARG A 104 1.12 -8.65 8.91
N SER A 105 2.13 -7.84 9.24
CA SER A 105 2.32 -7.27 10.57
C SER A 105 1.28 -6.23 10.95
N LEU A 106 0.64 -5.54 9.98
CA LEU A 106 -0.34 -4.49 10.24
C LEU A 106 -1.52 -4.96 11.12
N LYS A 107 -1.94 -6.23 10.97
CA LYS A 107 -2.96 -6.86 11.81
C LYS A 107 -2.48 -8.12 12.55
N GLY A 108 -1.23 -8.53 12.35
CA GLY A 108 -0.70 -9.80 12.88
C GLY A 108 -1.47 -11.04 12.39
N LYS A 109 -2.07 -10.96 11.19
CA LYS A 109 -2.90 -12.00 10.56
C LYS A 109 -2.45 -12.20 9.11
N PRO A 110 -2.80 -13.32 8.46
CA PRO A 110 -2.58 -13.48 7.03
C PRO A 110 -3.15 -12.29 6.24
N PHE A 111 -2.43 -11.88 5.20
CA PHE A 111 -2.85 -10.83 4.27
C PHE A 111 -3.37 -11.47 2.97
N MET A 112 -4.10 -10.70 2.17
CA MET A 112 -4.52 -11.07 0.82
C MET A 112 -3.59 -10.41 -0.20
N LEU A 113 -3.06 -11.18 -1.14
CA LEU A 113 -2.45 -10.61 -2.34
C LEU A 113 -3.58 -10.29 -3.32
N MET A 114 -4.02 -9.02 -3.36
CA MET A 114 -5.16 -8.61 -4.19
C MET A 114 -4.77 -8.58 -5.66
N GLU A 115 -3.63 -7.95 -5.96
CA GLU A 115 -3.09 -7.89 -7.31
C GLU A 115 -1.70 -8.53 -7.39
N SER A 116 -1.52 -9.33 -8.42
CA SER A 116 -0.23 -9.88 -8.81
C SER A 116 -0.09 -9.74 -10.32
N ALA A 117 0.98 -9.08 -10.79
CA ALA A 117 1.21 -9.02 -12.23
C ALA A 117 1.47 -10.44 -12.79
N PRO A 118 0.69 -10.90 -13.79
CA PRO A 118 1.00 -12.15 -14.46
C PRO A 118 2.30 -12.03 -15.29
N SER A 119 2.62 -10.84 -15.80
CA SER A 119 3.87 -10.56 -16.52
C SER A 119 4.19 -9.06 -16.51
N LEU A 120 4.16 -8.39 -17.67
CA LEU A 120 4.47 -6.98 -17.83
C LEU A 120 3.49 -6.06 -17.09
N VAL A 121 4.03 -4.93 -16.63
CA VAL A 121 3.25 -3.74 -16.26
C VAL A 121 3.47 -2.65 -17.32
N ASN A 122 2.88 -1.48 -17.14
CA ASN A 122 2.97 -0.36 -18.10
C ASN A 122 3.65 0.90 -17.52
N TRP A 123 3.96 0.93 -16.22
CA TRP A 123 4.36 2.15 -15.51
C TRP A 123 5.81 2.15 -15.02
N MET A 124 6.55 1.04 -15.14
CA MET A 124 7.98 1.02 -14.82
C MET A 124 8.79 1.68 -15.96
N PRO A 125 9.99 2.22 -15.67
CA PRO A 125 10.86 2.78 -16.70
C PRO A 125 11.17 1.80 -17.83
N VAL A 126 11.34 0.51 -17.49
CA VAL A 126 11.48 -0.59 -18.45
C VAL A 126 10.65 -1.77 -17.95
N ASN A 127 9.68 -2.21 -18.75
CA ASN A 127 8.81 -3.33 -18.42
C ASN A 127 9.40 -4.62 -18.99
N LYS A 128 10.12 -5.38 -18.15
CA LYS A 128 10.74 -6.65 -18.56
C LYS A 128 9.79 -7.83 -18.40
N LEU A 129 9.83 -8.74 -19.36
CA LEU A 129 9.07 -9.98 -19.31
C LEU A 129 9.55 -10.83 -18.12
N LYS A 130 8.59 -11.36 -17.36
CA LYS A 130 8.87 -12.42 -16.39
C LYS A 130 9.40 -13.65 -17.16
N ARG A 131 10.56 -14.18 -16.74
CA ARG A 131 11.03 -15.48 -17.25
C ARG A 131 10.04 -16.58 -16.84
N PRO A 132 10.06 -17.75 -17.52
CA PRO A 132 9.29 -18.90 -17.10
C PRO A 132 9.40 -19.16 -15.58
N GLU A 133 8.29 -19.60 -14.97
CA GLU A 133 8.18 -19.93 -13.53
C GLU A 133 8.24 -18.74 -12.56
N MET A 134 8.63 -17.54 -12.98
CA MET A 134 8.73 -16.39 -12.08
C MET A 134 7.38 -15.92 -11.51
N HIS A 135 6.29 -16.11 -12.25
CA HIS A 135 4.95 -15.85 -11.71
C HIS A 135 4.62 -16.82 -10.58
N MET A 136 4.84 -18.13 -10.79
CA MET A 136 4.67 -19.17 -9.77
C MET A 136 5.54 -18.88 -8.53
N LEU A 137 6.81 -18.54 -8.72
CA LEU A 137 7.71 -18.15 -7.63
C LEU A 137 7.12 -16.98 -6.84
N SER A 138 6.67 -15.92 -7.51
CA SER A 138 6.09 -14.74 -6.86
C SER A 138 4.83 -15.08 -6.06
N SER A 139 3.97 -15.96 -6.61
CA SER A 139 2.75 -16.41 -5.93
C SER A 139 3.07 -17.28 -4.71
N MET A 140 4.00 -18.23 -4.83
CA MET A 140 4.39 -19.10 -3.72
C MET A 140 5.10 -18.32 -2.61
N GLN A 141 5.88 -17.30 -2.96
CA GLN A 141 6.50 -16.40 -1.98
C GLN A 141 5.47 -15.67 -1.12
N ALA A 142 4.30 -15.31 -1.66
CA ALA A 142 3.25 -14.65 -0.90
C ALA A 142 2.49 -15.61 0.06
N VAL A 143 2.52 -16.91 -0.23
CA VAL A 143 1.85 -17.96 0.58
C VAL A 143 2.74 -18.45 1.73
N ALA A 144 4.06 -18.53 1.50
CA ALA A 144 5.05 -19.06 2.45
C ALA A 144 5.20 -18.19 3.70
#